data_AF-A0A914EHU1-F1
#
_entry.id   AF-A0A914EHU1-F1
#
_cell.length_a   1.000
_cell.length_b   1.000
_cell.length_c   1.000
_cell.angle_alpha   90.00
_cell.angle_beta   90.00
_cell.angle_gamma   90.00
#
_symmetry.space_group_name_H-M   'P 1'
#
loop_
_entity.id
_entity.type
_entity.pdbx_description
1 polymer ?
#
loop_
_entity_poly.entity_id
_entity_poly.type
_entity_poly.pdbx_seq_one_letter_code
_entity_poly.pdbx_strand_id
1 'polypeptide(L)' 'MTAYGSCREINEVFGDGTIDHRTCYEWFNRFKSGDTSLEDKEGRGRPVEIDFKALLEAVENDQGLTTRMLAEQFGVPL' A
#
# COMPACT_ATOMS: atom_id res chain seq x y z
N MET A 1 -3.18 -6.62 26.48
CA MET A 1 -3.90 -6.08 25.31
C MET A 1 -4.24 -7.23 24.38
N THR A 2 -5.50 -7.37 23.96
CA THR A 2 -5.96 -8.39 23.01
C THR A 2 -6.26 -7.74 21.67
N ALA A 3 -6.18 -8.50 20.57
CA ALA A 3 -6.50 -7.98 19.23
C ALA A 3 -7.87 -7.28 19.23
N TYR A 4 -8.92 -7.95 19.73
CA TYR A 4 -10.26 -7.38 19.85
C TYR A 4 -10.31 -6.02 20.58
N GLY A 5 -9.60 -5.90 21.71
CA GLY A 5 -9.55 -4.65 22.46
C GLY A 5 -8.89 -3.52 21.65
N SER A 6 -7.80 -3.83 20.96
CA SER A 6 -7.12 -2.88 20.06
C SER A 6 -7.99 -2.46 18.87
N CYS A 7 -8.72 -3.39 18.24
CA CYS A 7 -9.62 -3.03 17.13
C CYS A 7 -10.71 -2.07 17.59
N ARG A 8 -11.25 -2.30 18.80
CA ARG A 8 -12.30 -1.45 19.37
C ARG A 8 -11.77 -0.05 19.66
N GLU A 9 -10.60 0.06 20.28
CA GLU A 9 -9.95 1.35 20.57
C GLU A 9 -9.65 2.14 19.28
N ILE A 10 -9.17 1.47 18.22
CA ILE A 10 -8.96 2.09 16.92
C ILE A 10 -10.28 2.62 16.34
N ASN A 11 -11.33 1.80 16.32
CA ASN A 11 -12.63 2.23 15.80
C ASN A 11 -13.30 3.32 16.67
N GLU A 12 -13.07 3.32 17.99
CA GLU A 12 -13.55 4.37 18.90
C GLU A 12 -12.88 5.73 18.60
N VAL A 13 -11.59 5.74 18.27
CA VAL A 13 -10.82 6.98 18.01
C VAL A 13 -10.99 7.48 16.58
N PHE A 14 -10.99 6.58 15.59
CA PHE A 14 -10.95 6.93 14.16
C PHE A 14 -12.30 6.82 13.45
N GLY A 15 -13.30 6.21 14.11
CA GLY A 15 -14.63 6.01 13.57
C GLY A 15 -14.97 4.53 13.39
N ASP A 16 -16.24 4.20 13.58
CA ASP A 16 -16.72 2.83 13.46
C ASP A 16 -16.45 2.27 12.05
N GLY A 17 -15.94 1.05 11.99
CA GLY A 17 -15.54 0.41 10.73
C GLY A 17 -14.20 0.86 10.14
N THR A 18 -13.38 1.65 10.85
CA THR A 18 -12.02 2.01 10.39
C THR A 18 -11.16 0.78 10.13
N ILE A 19 -11.24 -0.21 11.02
CA ILE A 19 -10.60 -1.50 10.85
C ILE A 19 -11.59 -2.62 11.13
N ASP A 20 -11.61 -3.62 10.26
CA ASP A 20 -12.36 -4.85 10.52
C ASP A 20 -11.58 -5.78 11.48
N HIS A 21 -12.31 -6.69 12.13
CA HIS A 21 -11.69 -7.61 13.08
C HIS A 21 -10.60 -8.47 12.45
N ARG A 22 -10.78 -8.99 11.24
CA ARG A 22 -9.80 -9.86 10.57
C ARG A 22 -8.50 -9.11 10.32
N THR A 23 -8.56 -7.92 9.74
CA THR A 23 -7.38 -7.08 9.49
C THR A 23 -6.64 -6.80 10.80
N CYS A 24 -7.38 -6.46 11.86
CA CYS A 24 -6.81 -6.22 13.17
C CYS A 24 -6.13 -7.48 13.78
N TYR A 25 -6.71 -8.68 13.64
CA TYR A 25 -6.08 -9.93 14.06
C TYR A 25 -4.80 -10.24 13.27
N GLU A 26 -4.81 -9.99 11.95
CA GLU A 26 -3.64 -10.18 11.09
C GLU A 26 -2.47 -9.28 11.53
N TRP A 27 -2.73 -7.98 11.75
CA TRP A 27 -1.74 -7.04 12.29
C TRP A 27 -1.25 -7.43 13.68
N PHE A 28 -2.16 -7.82 14.59
CA PHE A 28 -1.80 -8.22 15.94
C PHE A 28 -0.87 -9.45 15.95
N ASN A 29 -1.13 -10.42 15.06
CA ASN A 29 -0.26 -11.59 14.89
C ASN A 29 1.09 -11.22 14.27
N ARG A 30 1.10 -10.31 13.28
CA ARG A 30 2.33 -9.78 12.67
C ARG A 30 3.23 -9.15 13.72
N PHE A 31 2.69 -8.23 14.53
CA PHE A 31 3.44 -7.57 15.62
C PHE A 31 3.91 -8.56 16.68
N LYS A 32 3.09 -9.56 17.04
CA LYS A 32 3.51 -10.63 17.97
C LYS A 32 4.67 -11.49 17.43
N SER A 33 4.79 -11.63 16.11
CA SER A 33 5.89 -12.37 15.49
C SER A 33 7.20 -11.57 15.41
N GLY A 34 7.20 -10.31 15.85
CA GLY A 34 8.37 -9.42 15.82
C GLY A 34 8.48 -8.57 14.54
N ASP A 35 7.62 -8.82 13.55
CA ASP A 35 7.50 -7.97 12.36
C ASP A 35 6.70 -6.71 12.72
N THR A 36 7.41 -5.60 12.88
CA THR A 36 6.86 -4.28 13.23
C THR A 36 6.77 -3.34 12.03
N SER A 37 7.07 -3.83 10.82
CA SER A 37 6.98 -3.01 9.62
C SER A 37 5.51 -2.67 9.32
N LEU A 38 5.27 -1.40 9.05
CA LEU A 38 3.98 -0.90 8.57
C LEU A 38 3.87 -0.93 7.05
N GLU A 39 4.94 -1.30 6.36
CA GLU A 39 4.92 -1.43 4.91
C GLU A 39 4.08 -2.62 4.50
N ASP A 40 3.36 -2.43 3.39
CA ASP A 40 2.69 -3.51 2.71
C ASP A 40 3.71 -4.54 2.27
N LYS A 41 3.37 -5.81 2.46
CA LYS A 41 4.16 -6.89 1.87
C LYS A 41 4.03 -6.79 0.36
N GLU A 42 5.11 -7.14 -0.34
CA GLU A 42 5.06 -7.27 -1.79
C GLU A 42 3.80 -8.04 -2.19
N GLY A 43 2.96 -7.38 -2.99
CA GLY A 43 1.70 -7.95 -3.42
C GLY A 43 1.94 -9.22 -4.23
N ARG A 44 0.93 -10.07 -4.36
CA ARG A 44 0.99 -11.28 -5.21
C ARG A 44 1.02 -10.97 -6.73
N GLY A 45 1.25 -9.71 -7.10
CA GLY A 45 1.27 -9.22 -8.48
C GLY A 45 2.63 -9.35 -9.13
N ARG A 46 2.72 -8.95 -10.40
CA ARG A 46 4.00 -8.83 -11.11
C ARG A 46 4.83 -7.75 -10.40
N PRO A 47 6.07 -8.04 -9.95
CA PRO A 47 6.98 -7.00 -9.51
C PRO A 47 7.23 -6.07 -10.70
N VAL A 48 6.82 -4.82 -10.57
CA VAL A 48 7.15 -3.79 -11.55
C VAL A 48 8.06 -2.81 -10.81
N GLU A 49 9.36 -2.93 -11.06
CA GLU A 49 10.30 -1.89 -10.66
C GLU A 49 10.16 -0.75 -11.68
N ILE A 50 9.44 0.30 -11.28
CA ILE A 50 9.37 1.55 -12.04
C ILE A 50 10.31 2.54 -11.35
N ASP A 51 11.19 3.17 -12.13
CA ASP A 51 11.92 4.33 -11.66
C ASP A 51 10.95 5.52 -11.55
N PHE A 52 10.41 5.72 -10.35
CA PHE A 52 9.47 6.81 -10.06
C PHE A 52 10.08 8.19 -10.32
N LYS A 53 11.39 8.35 -10.20
CA LYS A 53 12.04 9.63 -10.45
C LYS A 53 12.04 9.93 -11.95
N ALA A 54 12.41 8.95 -12.77
CA ALA A 54 12.35 9.09 -14.22
C ALA A 54 10.91 9.25 -14.73
N LEU A 55 9.93 8.58 -14.11
CA LEU A 55 8.52 8.74 -14.43
C LEU A 55 8.04 10.16 -14.14
N LEU A 56 8.39 10.70 -12.98
CA LEU A 56 8.02 12.06 -12.59
C LEU A 56 8.66 13.10 -13.54
N GLU A 57 9.94 12.95 -13.86
CA GLU A 57 10.65 13.81 -14.81
C GLU A 57 10.01 13.78 -16.21
N ALA A 58 9.56 12.62 -16.69
CA ALA A 58 8.87 12.52 -17.97
C ALA A 58 7.54 13.32 -17.99
N VAL A 59 6.74 13.22 -16.93
CA VAL A 59 5.46 13.93 -16.79
C VAL A 59 5.67 15.44 -16.61
N GLU A 60 6.70 15.85 -15.88
CA GLU A 60 7.04 17.26 -15.68
C GLU A 60 7.54 17.91 -16.98
N ASN A 61 8.32 17.18 -17.78
CA ASN A 61 8.81 17.66 -19.08
C ASN A 61 7.71 17.73 -20.14
N ASP A 62 6.79 16.76 -20.18
CA ASP A 62 5.67 16.73 -21.12
C ASP A 62 4.37 16.26 -20.47
N GLN A 63 3.54 17.23 -20.11
CA GLN A 63 2.20 16.99 -19.56
C GLN A 63 1.20 16.43 -20.58
N GLY A 64 1.55 16.39 -21.88
CA GLY A 64 0.76 15.79 -22.94
C GLY A 64 0.90 14.27 -23.05
N LEU A 65 1.83 13.66 -22.31
CA LEU A 65 2.02 12.21 -22.31
C LEU A 65 0.77 11.50 -21.76
N THR A 66 0.25 10.57 -22.56
CA THR A 66 -0.84 9.71 -22.11
C THR A 66 -0.31 8.60 -21.21
N THR A 67 -1.18 8.03 -20.36
CA THR A 67 -0.86 6.84 -19.56
C THR A 67 -0.37 5.68 -20.41
N ARG A 68 -0.86 5.53 -21.64
CA ARG A 68 -0.38 4.51 -22.58
C ARG A 68 1.06 4.75 -23.03
N MET A 69 1.41 6.00 -23.36
CA MET A 69 2.77 6.35 -23.77
C MET A 69 3.76 6.13 -22.63
N LEU A 70 3.37 6.49 -21.40
CA LEU A 70 4.15 6.22 -20.19
C LEU A 70 4.30 4.71 -19.95
N ALA A 71 3.22 3.94 -20.06
CA ALA A 71 3.28 2.49 -19.91
C ALA A 71 4.25 1.84 -20.92
N GLU A 72 4.22 2.28 -22.20
CA GLU A 72 5.16 1.83 -23.23
C GLU A 72 6.60 2.25 -22.92
N GLN A 73 6.82 3.49 -22.49
CA GLN A 73 8.15 4.03 -22.14
C GLN A 73 8.79 3.30 -20.95
N PHE A 74 7.99 2.93 -19.95
CA PHE A 74 8.45 2.28 -18.72
C PHE A 74 8.28 0.75 -18.74
N GLY A 75 7.87 0.16 -19.87
CA GLY A 75 7.72 -1.28 -20.03
C GLY A 75 6.66 -1.91 -19.11
N VAL A 76 5.66 -1.13 -18.71
CA VAL A 76 4.58 -1.54 -17.80
C VAL A 76 3.36 -1.94 -18.63
N PRO A 77 2.75 -3.11 -18.39
CA PRO A 77 1.49 -3.45 -19.03
C PRO A 77 0.37 -2.51 -18.56
N LEU A 78 -0.53 -2.13 -19.49
CA LEU A 78 -1.77 -1.42 -19.19
C LEU A 78 -2.83 -2.33 -18.56
#